data_AF-A0A133S0B9-F1
#
_entry.id   AF-A0A133S0B9-F1
#
_cell.length_a   1.000
_cell.length_b   1.000
_cell.length_c   1.000
_cell.angle_alpha   90.00
_cell.angle_beta   90.00
_cell.angle_gamma   90.00
#
_symmetry.space_group_name_H-M   'P 1'
#
loop_
_entity.id
_entity.type
_entity.pdbx_description
1 polymer ?
#
loop_
_entity_poly.entity_id
_entity_poly.type
_entity_poly.pdbx_seq_one_letter_code
_entity_poly.pdbx_strand_id
1 'polypeptide(L)'
;MSRLTDICANHYNIFFCEGRNEEDALKWLSEEEKLVVDINSCNFDNLRKLRTRKQRTKHLQEILRNDYDKPPALIYLLDSLKETITLPKEFREIPIYYIYTYPEFEILFVIHMNKWKEFNNLNPKPKVSEFAQELFDWNINEIFMMLLRII
;
A
#
# COMPACT_ATOMS: atom_id res chain seq x y z
N MET A 1 6.10 -4.38 -21.06
CA MET A 1 5.54 -4.11 -19.73
C MET A 1 5.11 -2.66 -19.71
N SER A 2 3.82 -2.38 -19.54
CA SER A 2 3.33 -1.02 -19.27
C SER A 2 3.87 -0.55 -17.91
N ARG A 3 4.26 0.71 -17.81
CA ARG A 3 4.62 1.30 -16.52
C ARG A 3 3.34 1.55 -15.72
N LEU A 4 3.44 1.58 -14.39
CA LEU A 4 2.30 1.91 -13.52
C LEU A 4 1.68 3.26 -13.90
N THR A 5 2.50 4.22 -14.33
CA THR A 5 2.07 5.52 -14.85
C THR A 5 1.16 5.39 -16.08
N ASP A 6 1.46 4.46 -16.98
CA ASP A 6 0.67 4.25 -18.21
C ASP A 6 -0.68 3.61 -17.88
N ILE A 7 -0.69 2.72 -16.89
CA ILE A 7 -1.91 2.11 -16.35
C ILE A 7 -2.78 3.20 -15.73
N CYS A 8 -2.20 4.00 -14.82
CA CYS A 8 -2.94 5.01 -14.08
C CYS A 8 -3.48 6.14 -14.95
N ALA A 9 -2.85 6.44 -16.08
CA ALA A 9 -3.35 7.43 -17.04
C ALA A 9 -4.66 6.99 -17.72
N ASN A 10 -4.76 5.69 -18.05
CA ASN A 10 -5.83 5.14 -18.88
C ASN A 10 -7.02 4.56 -18.09
N HIS A 11 -6.90 4.47 -16.77
CA HIS A 11 -7.91 3.85 -15.90
C HIS A 11 -8.37 4.78 -14.80
N TYR A 12 -9.54 4.48 -14.23
CA TYR A 12 -9.95 4.98 -12.94
C TYR A 12 -9.36 4.09 -11.84
N ASN A 13 -8.43 4.64 -11.05
CA ASN A 13 -7.59 3.87 -10.13
C ASN A 13 -8.26 3.74 -8.76
N ILE A 14 -8.60 2.53 -8.37
CA ILE A 14 -9.19 2.25 -7.06
C ILE A 14 -8.11 1.65 -6.17
N PHE A 15 -7.67 2.42 -5.17
CA PHE A 15 -6.61 2.00 -4.28
C PHE A 15 -7.14 1.16 -3.11
N PHE A 16 -6.36 0.14 -2.76
CA PHE A 16 -6.54 -0.67 -1.58
C PHE A 16 -5.20 -0.84 -0.86
N CYS A 17 -5.25 -1.01 0.45
CA CYS A 17 -4.11 -1.17 1.35
C CYS A 17 -4.41 -2.34 2.29
N GLU A 18 -3.45 -3.26 2.43
CA GLU A 18 -3.52 -4.37 3.38
C GLU A 18 -3.53 -3.87 4.83
N GLY A 19 -2.60 -2.97 5.14
CA GLY A 19 -2.35 -2.43 6.45
C GLY A 19 -2.61 -0.93 6.58
N ARG A 20 -2.41 -0.44 7.81
CA ARG A 20 -2.50 0.99 8.14
C ARG A 20 -1.29 1.77 7.65
N ASN A 21 -0.12 1.13 7.62
CA ASN A 21 1.11 1.76 7.15
C ASN A 21 0.95 2.14 5.67
N GLU A 22 0.54 1.22 4.80
CA GLU A 22 0.34 1.51 3.37
C GLU A 22 -0.68 2.63 3.14
N GLU A 23 -1.75 2.66 3.93
CA GLU A 23 -2.76 3.73 3.89
C GLU A 23 -2.16 5.08 4.28
N ASP A 24 -1.42 5.14 5.39
CA ASP A 24 -0.82 6.38 5.89
C ASP A 24 0.24 6.90 4.90
N ALA A 25 1.01 6.02 4.24
CA ALA A 25 1.99 6.44 3.21
C ALA A 25 1.29 6.99 1.97
N LEU A 26 0.24 6.30 1.51
CA LEU A 26 -0.48 6.71 0.31
C LEU A 26 -1.19 8.05 0.52
N LYS A 27 -1.77 8.26 1.70
CA LYS A 27 -2.36 9.56 2.07
C LYS A 27 -1.32 10.66 2.11
N TRP A 28 -0.20 10.44 2.79
CA TRP A 28 0.88 11.42 2.84
C TRP A 28 1.42 11.77 1.44
N LEU A 29 1.67 10.77 0.58
CA LEU A 29 2.10 10.99 -0.81
C LEU A 29 1.08 11.83 -1.59
N SER A 30 -0.22 11.63 -1.33
CA SER A 30 -1.29 12.42 -1.95
C SER A 30 -1.34 13.84 -1.40
N GLU A 31 -1.18 14.02 -0.09
CA GLU A 31 -1.20 15.33 0.59
C GLU A 31 -0.01 16.21 0.18
N GLU A 32 1.17 15.60 -0.02
CA GLU A 32 2.39 16.28 -0.45
C GLU A 32 2.52 16.43 -1.98
N GLU A 33 1.46 16.10 -2.73
CA GLU A 33 1.42 16.15 -4.21
C GLU A 33 2.56 15.36 -4.87
N LYS A 34 3.02 14.27 -4.23
CA LYS A 34 4.11 13.41 -4.73
C LYS A 34 3.64 12.28 -5.63
N LEU A 35 2.33 12.07 -5.73
CA LEU A 35 1.74 11.07 -6.61
C LEU A 35 1.80 11.53 -8.07
N VAL A 36 2.46 10.74 -8.93
CA VAL A 36 2.54 11.00 -10.39
C VAL A 36 1.28 10.50 -11.12
N VAL A 37 0.13 10.51 -10.44
CA VAL A 37 -1.16 10.08 -10.99
C VAL A 37 -2.19 11.21 -10.87
N ASP A 38 -3.13 11.27 -11.79
CA ASP A 38 -4.25 12.21 -11.70
C ASP A 38 -5.17 11.81 -10.55
N ILE A 39 -5.16 12.61 -9.49
CA ILE A 39 -5.93 12.38 -8.25
C ILE A 39 -7.44 12.34 -8.53
N ASN A 40 -7.94 13.07 -9.53
CA ASN A 40 -9.36 13.05 -9.90
C ASN A 40 -9.78 11.71 -10.53
N SER A 41 -8.82 10.99 -11.11
CA SER A 41 -9.00 9.64 -11.65
C SER A 41 -8.66 8.56 -10.60
N CYS A 42 -8.67 8.90 -9.31
CA CYS A 42 -8.33 7.99 -8.22
C CYS A 42 -9.40 7.95 -7.13
N ASN A 43 -9.60 6.78 -6.53
CA ASN A 43 -10.40 6.60 -5.33
C ASN A 43 -9.52 6.20 -4.14
N PHE A 44 -9.52 7.04 -3.11
CA PHE A 44 -8.82 6.83 -1.83
C PHE A 44 -9.78 6.59 -0.65
N ASP A 45 -11.08 6.45 -0.89
CA ASP A 45 -12.08 6.25 0.19
C ASP A 45 -12.17 4.79 0.64
N ASN A 46 -11.70 3.87 -0.21
CA ASN A 46 -11.91 2.43 -0.03
C ASN A 46 -10.67 1.67 0.48
N LEU A 47 -9.61 2.39 0.90
CA LEU A 47 -8.27 1.85 1.12
C LEU A 47 -8.26 0.55 1.94
N ARG A 48 -8.95 0.49 3.09
CA ARG A 48 -8.96 -0.73 3.94
C ARG A 48 -10.19 -1.63 3.80
N LYS A 49 -11.10 -1.37 2.85
CA LYS A 49 -12.37 -2.12 2.74
C LYS A 49 -12.19 -3.60 2.38
N LEU A 50 -11.03 -3.99 1.83
CA LEU A 50 -10.76 -5.38 1.46
C LEU A 50 -10.12 -6.23 2.56
N ARG A 51 -9.83 -5.67 3.75
CA ARG A 51 -9.18 -6.41 4.84
C ARG A 51 -9.95 -7.68 5.24
N THR A 52 -11.26 -7.57 5.44
CA THR A 52 -12.10 -8.68 5.91
C THR A 52 -12.63 -9.53 4.76
N ARG A 53 -12.14 -10.78 4.64
CA ARG A 53 -12.54 -11.75 3.59
C ARG A 53 -14.06 -11.88 3.40
N LYS A 54 -14.83 -11.89 4.48
CA LYS A 54 -16.30 -12.03 4.44
C LYS A 54 -17.01 -10.90 3.71
N GLN A 55 -16.45 -9.68 3.73
CA GLN A 55 -17.08 -8.51 3.13
C GLN A 55 -16.44 -8.08 1.79
N ARG A 56 -15.26 -8.63 1.44
CA ARG A 56 -14.54 -8.31 0.18
C ARG A 56 -15.45 -8.34 -1.03
N THR A 57 -16.18 -9.44 -1.24
CA THR A 57 -17.06 -9.60 -2.40
C THR A 57 -18.13 -8.52 -2.46
N LYS A 58 -18.76 -8.20 -1.31
CA LYS A 58 -19.78 -7.16 -1.22
C LYS A 58 -19.21 -5.79 -1.54
N HIS A 59 -18.09 -5.42 -0.91
CA HIS A 59 -17.40 -4.15 -1.16
C HIS A 59 -16.95 -4.01 -2.61
N LEU A 60 -16.39 -5.07 -3.20
CA LEU A 60 -16.00 -5.09 -4.61
C LEU A 60 -17.21 -4.89 -5.52
N GLN A 61 -18.34 -5.53 -5.24
CA GLN A 61 -19.57 -5.31 -6.03
C GLN A 61 -20.09 -3.88 -5.91
N GLU A 62 -20.10 -3.31 -4.70
CA GLU A 62 -20.55 -1.92 -4.49
C GLU A 62 -19.65 -0.93 -5.23
N ILE A 63 -18.33 -1.09 -5.11
CA ILE A 63 -17.35 -0.18 -5.72
C ILE A 63 -17.34 -0.33 -7.24
N LEU A 64 -17.35 -1.54 -7.79
CA LEU A 64 -17.17 -1.79 -9.23
C LEU A 64 -18.45 -1.57 -10.05
N ARG A 65 -19.60 -1.37 -9.41
CA ARG A 65 -20.86 -1.00 -10.06
C ARG A 65 -21.04 0.51 -10.24
N ASN A 66 -20.18 1.31 -9.63
CA ASN A 66 -20.21 2.75 -9.86
C ASN A 66 -19.86 3.06 -11.32
N ASP A 67 -20.45 4.12 -11.83
CA ASP A 67 -20.12 4.65 -13.15
C ASP A 67 -18.88 5.54 -13.02
N TYR A 68 -17.83 5.21 -13.77
CA TYR A 68 -16.55 5.90 -13.74
C TYR A 68 -16.24 6.43 -15.13
N ASP A 69 -15.66 7.63 -15.22
CA ASP A 69 -15.29 8.27 -16.50
C ASP A 69 -14.22 7.50 -17.29
N LYS A 70 -13.55 6.52 -16.65
CA LYS A 70 -12.57 5.62 -17.23
C LYS A 70 -12.81 4.18 -16.76
N PRO A 71 -12.37 3.17 -17.52
CA PRO A 71 -12.40 1.78 -17.07
C PRO A 71 -11.70 1.65 -15.70
N PRO A 72 -12.31 0.98 -14.71
CA PRO A 72 -11.69 0.84 -13.40
C PRO A 72 -10.47 -0.08 -13.47
N ALA A 73 -9.49 0.17 -12.59
CA ALA A 73 -8.39 -0.72 -12.29
C ALA A 73 -8.17 -0.76 -10.77
N LEU A 74 -7.87 -1.94 -10.22
CA LEU A 74 -7.59 -2.09 -8.80
C LEU A 74 -6.08 -2.00 -8.58
N ILE A 75 -5.66 -1.10 -7.68
CA ILE A 75 -4.27 -1.01 -7.22
C ILE A 75 -4.22 -1.45 -5.76
N TYR A 76 -3.60 -2.59 -5.48
CA TYR A 76 -3.54 -3.14 -4.12
C TYR A 76 -2.11 -3.10 -3.57
N LEU A 77 -1.91 -2.28 -2.54
CA LEU A 77 -0.68 -2.19 -1.77
C LEU A 77 -0.69 -3.27 -0.67
N LEU A 78 0.33 -4.13 -0.68
CA LEU A 78 0.41 -5.34 0.14
C LEU A 78 1.80 -5.50 0.76
N ASP A 79 1.86 -5.97 2.00
CA ASP A 79 3.09 -6.40 2.66
C ASP A 79 3.38 -7.90 2.40
N SER A 80 2.35 -8.64 1.98
CA SER A 80 2.39 -10.10 1.84
C SER A 80 2.20 -10.57 0.40
N LEU A 81 3.14 -11.39 -0.08
CA LEU A 81 3.04 -12.09 -1.37
C LEU A 81 1.91 -13.15 -1.42
N LYS A 82 1.28 -13.48 -0.28
CA LYS A 82 0.25 -14.53 -0.19
C LYS A 82 -1.16 -13.97 -0.34
N GLU A 83 -1.33 -12.67 -0.16
CA GLU A 83 -2.63 -12.01 -0.22
C GLU A 83 -3.06 -11.86 -1.68
N THR A 84 -4.21 -12.43 -2.04
CA THR A 84 -4.79 -12.33 -3.39
C THR A 84 -6.26 -11.95 -3.30
N ILE A 85 -6.75 -11.29 -4.35
CA ILE A 85 -8.15 -10.88 -4.49
C ILE A 85 -8.77 -11.72 -5.60
N THR A 86 -9.92 -12.33 -5.30
CA THR A 86 -10.76 -12.95 -6.31
C THR A 86 -11.92 -12.02 -6.62
N LEU A 87 -11.98 -11.55 -7.87
CA LEU A 87 -13.09 -10.70 -8.32
C LEU A 87 -14.38 -11.51 -8.52
N PRO A 88 -15.56 -10.89 -8.27
CA PRO A 88 -16.84 -11.46 -8.67
C PRO A 88 -16.87 -11.77 -10.18
N LYS A 89 -17.69 -12.75 -10.59
CA LYS A 89 -17.72 -13.26 -11.98
C LYS A 89 -17.92 -12.15 -13.02
N GLU A 90 -18.80 -11.20 -12.72
CA GLU A 90 -19.14 -10.08 -13.62
C GLU A 90 -18.01 -9.05 -13.80
N PHE A 91 -16.98 -9.08 -12.94
CA PHE A 91 -15.88 -8.11 -12.92
C PHE A 91 -14.51 -8.73 -13.23
N ARG A 92 -14.46 -10.00 -13.68
CA ARG A 92 -13.19 -10.74 -13.86
C ARG A 92 -12.22 -10.12 -14.85
N GLU A 93 -12.71 -9.30 -15.77
CA GLU A 93 -11.89 -8.63 -16.78
C GLU A 93 -11.20 -7.37 -16.25
N ILE A 94 -11.62 -6.87 -15.08
CA ILE A 94 -11.03 -5.69 -14.47
C ILE A 94 -9.61 -6.01 -13.99
N PRO A 95 -8.60 -5.25 -14.41
CA PRO A 95 -7.22 -5.53 -14.04
C PRO A 95 -6.96 -5.25 -12.56
N ILE A 96 -6.12 -6.09 -11.95
CA ILE A 96 -5.61 -5.91 -10.59
C ILE A 96 -4.10 -5.80 -10.66
N TYR A 97 -3.56 -4.73 -10.07
CA TYR A 97 -2.13 -4.49 -9.96
C TYR A 97 -1.73 -4.57 -8.49
N TYR A 98 -0.81 -5.49 -8.20
CA TYR A 98 -0.24 -5.67 -6.86
C TYR A 98 1.04 -4.86 -6.74
N ILE A 99 1.09 -3.97 -5.75
CA ILE A 99 2.28 -3.22 -5.37
C ILE A 99 2.75 -3.78 -4.04
N TYR A 100 3.84 -4.54 -4.08
CA TYR A 100 4.42 -5.13 -2.88
C TYR A 100 5.34 -4.13 -2.22
N THR A 101 5.05 -3.79 -0.96
CA THR A 101 5.88 -2.92 -0.11
C THR A 101 6.99 -3.71 0.58
N TYR A 102 7.52 -4.75 -0.08
CA TYR A 102 8.62 -5.55 0.46
C TYR A 102 9.98 -4.95 0.05
N PRO A 103 10.91 -4.71 1.00
CA PRO A 103 10.82 -4.98 2.44
C PRO A 103 9.98 -3.94 3.21
N GLU A 104 9.39 -4.36 4.34
CA GLU A 104 8.77 -3.53 5.39
C GLU A 104 9.39 -2.12 5.41
N PHE A 105 8.59 -1.05 5.37
CA PHE A 105 9.09 0.34 5.35
C PHE A 105 10.12 0.60 6.46
N GLU A 106 10.01 -0.09 7.58
CA GLU A 106 10.93 -0.12 8.71
C GLU A 106 12.37 -0.52 8.29
N ILE A 107 12.56 -1.33 7.25
CA ILE A 107 13.89 -1.66 6.70
C ILE A 107 14.52 -0.41 6.08
N LEU A 108 13.75 0.42 5.38
CA LEU A 108 14.27 1.67 4.82
C LEU A 108 14.77 2.58 5.93
N PHE A 109 14.10 2.59 7.09
CA PHE A 109 14.54 3.31 8.28
C PHE A 109 15.83 2.75 8.88
N VAL A 110 15.91 1.42 9.06
CA VAL A 110 17.12 0.75 9.57
C VAL A 110 18.32 1.00 8.64
N ILE A 111 18.10 1.04 7.33
CA ILE A 111 19.12 1.40 6.33
C ILE A 111 19.50 2.88 6.45
N HIS A 112 18.52 3.79 6.48
CA HIS A 112 18.76 5.24 6.61
C HIS A 112 19.58 5.58 7.85
N MET A 113 19.29 4.91 8.98
CA MET A 113 20.02 5.08 10.24
C MET A 113 21.38 4.37 10.28
N ASN A 114 21.81 3.76 9.18
CA ASN A 114 23.05 3.00 9.07
C ASN A 114 23.16 1.84 10.09
N LYS A 115 22.00 1.31 10.53
CA LYS A 115 21.87 0.23 11.52
C LYS A 115 21.70 -1.16 10.90
N TRP A 116 21.70 -1.25 9.57
CA TRP A 116 21.51 -2.51 8.83
C TRP A 116 22.48 -3.63 9.23
N LYS A 117 23.76 -3.30 9.44
CA LYS A 117 24.77 -4.29 9.88
C LYS A 117 24.49 -4.81 11.28
N GLU A 118 24.05 -3.94 12.19
CA GLU A 118 23.70 -4.29 13.56
C GLU A 118 22.50 -5.23 13.57
N PHE A 119 21.42 -4.85 12.87
CA PHE A 119 20.22 -5.68 12.71
C PHE A 119 20.52 -7.07 12.11
N ASN A 120 21.36 -7.14 11.08
CA ASN A 120 21.70 -8.42 10.44
C ASN A 120 22.55 -9.36 11.28
N ASN A 121 23.27 -8.83 12.28
CA ASN A 121 24.13 -9.61 13.15
C ASN A 121 23.41 -10.10 14.43
N LEU A 122 22.16 -9.69 14.65
CA LEU A 122 21.37 -10.14 15.80
C LEU A 122 20.98 -11.62 15.69
N ASN A 123 21.12 -12.33 16.82
CA ASN A 123 20.69 -13.71 16.96
C ASN A 123 20.14 -13.96 18.39
N PRO A 124 18.84 -14.29 18.55
CA PRO A 124 17.83 -14.44 17.51
C PRO A 124 17.55 -13.11 16.78
N LYS A 125 17.25 -13.19 15.49
CA LYS A 125 16.94 -12.00 14.69
C LYS A 125 15.52 -11.52 15.02
N PRO A 126 15.34 -10.33 15.61
CA PRO A 126 14.01 -9.80 15.88
C PRO A 126 13.32 -9.39 14.58
N LYS A 127 12.03 -9.07 14.65
CA LYS A 127 11.36 -8.38 13.53
C LYS A 127 11.98 -7.00 13.34
N VAL A 128 11.94 -6.49 12.12
CA VAL A 128 12.47 -5.15 11.79
C VAL A 128 11.73 -4.09 12.62
N SER A 129 10.42 -4.22 12.75
CA SER A 129 9.57 -3.39 13.60
C SER A 129 9.97 -3.41 15.08
N GLU A 130 10.30 -4.56 15.65
CA GLU A 130 10.77 -4.70 17.04
C GLU A 130 12.13 -4.00 17.23
N PHE A 131 13.07 -4.24 16.30
CA PHE A 131 14.37 -3.59 16.31
C PHE A 131 14.27 -2.06 16.15
N ALA A 132 13.37 -1.58 15.29
CA ALA A 132 13.16 -0.15 15.08
C ALA A 132 12.53 0.52 16.31
N GLN A 133 11.63 -0.17 17.03
CA GLN A 133 11.06 0.33 18.30
C GLN A 133 12.09 0.43 19.41
N GLU A 134 12.94 -0.58 19.59
CA GLU A 134 14.01 -0.57 20.60
C GLU A 134 14.99 0.60 20.42
N LEU A 135 15.25 1.00 19.17
CA LEU A 135 16.17 2.09 18.88
C LEU A 135 15.64 3.48 19.27
N PHE A 136 14.32 3.68 19.34
CA PHE A 136 13.76 5.04 19.40
C PHE A 136 12.68 5.27 20.46
N ASP A 137 12.26 4.27 21.24
CA ASP A 137 11.13 4.39 22.19
C ASP A 137 9.85 4.94 21.51
N TRP A 138 9.78 4.77 20.19
CA TRP A 138 8.75 5.31 19.32
C TRP A 138 7.85 4.20 18.83
N ASN A 139 6.58 4.53 18.71
CA ASN A 139 5.60 3.65 18.11
C ASN A 139 5.85 3.58 16.59
N ILE A 140 5.57 2.43 15.97
CA ILE A 140 5.77 2.20 14.52
C ILE A 140 5.16 3.28 13.62
N ASN A 141 4.04 3.89 14.03
CA ASN A 141 3.40 5.01 13.34
C ASN A 141 4.27 6.28 13.35
N GLU A 142 5.04 6.53 14.42
CA GLU A 142 5.94 7.69 14.53
C GLU A 142 7.18 7.53 13.64
N ILE A 143 7.75 6.30 13.62
CA ILE A 143 8.84 5.93 12.72
C ILE A 143 8.41 6.12 11.26
N PHE A 144 7.19 5.68 10.96
CA PHE A 144 6.60 5.79 9.64
C PHE A 144 6.39 7.25 9.22
N MET A 145 5.81 8.08 10.09
CA MET A 145 5.64 9.52 9.84
C MET A 145 6.97 10.25 9.69
N MET A 146 8.03 9.83 10.40
CA MET A 146 9.36 10.42 10.23
C MET A 146 10.01 10.02 8.90
N LEU A 147 9.91 8.74 8.51
CA LEU A 147 10.39 8.27 7.22
C LEU A 147 9.76 9.04 6.07
N LEU A 148 8.43 9.22 6.13
CA LEU A 148 7.70 9.99 5.13
C LEU A 148 8.22 11.43 5.05
N ARG A 149 8.48 12.10 6.18
CA ARG A 149 9.04 13.47 6.19
C ARG A 149 10.48 13.59 5.65
N ILE A 150 11.23 12.50 5.55
CA ILE A 150 12.64 12.50 5.11
C ILE A 150 12.77 12.27 3.59
N ILE A 151 11.77 11.69 2.93
CA ILE A 151 11.74 11.36 1.49
C ILE A 151 11.13 12.52 0.70
#